data_AF-A0A0L0EU00-F1
#
_entry.id   AF-A0A0L0EU00-F1
#
_cell.length_a   1.000
_cell.length_b   1.000
_cell.length_c   1.000
_cell.angle_alpha   90.00
_cell.angle_beta   90.00
_cell.angle_gamma   90.00
#
_symmetry.space_group_name_H-M   'P 1'
#
loop_
_entity.id
_entity.type
_entity.pdbx_description
1 polymer ?
#
loop_
_entity_poly.entity_id
_entity_poly.type
_entity_poly.pdbx_seq_one_letter_code
_entity_poly.pdbx_strand_id
1 'polypeptide(L)'
;MPSINEIEESIKHIVDSSKLSAEEKAKLLSAVSQPCTPLENDKWIYRIVVGVLGFALIATVIGAITGYLTAQPEPIPDVLIAIGSASVGALAGLLAPSPNSGQ
;
A
#
# COMPACT_ATOMS: atom_id res chain seq x y z
N MET A 1 -35.49 -5.04 -20.24
CA MET A 1 -34.23 -4.43 -19.75
C MET A 1 -34.60 -3.04 -19.25
N PRO A 2 -34.39 -2.72 -17.96
CA PRO A 2 -34.65 -1.39 -17.45
C PRO A 2 -33.74 -0.37 -18.14
N SER A 3 -34.27 0.82 -18.39
CA SER A 3 -33.57 1.90 -19.09
C SER A 3 -32.62 2.62 -18.13
N ILE A 4 -31.47 3.13 -18.61
CA ILE A 4 -30.45 3.78 -17.75
C ILE A 4 -31.04 4.92 -16.91
N ASN A 5 -32.07 5.61 -17.43
CA ASN A 5 -32.75 6.70 -16.72
C ASN A 5 -33.53 6.22 -15.48
N GLU A 6 -34.09 5.01 -15.47
CA GLU A 6 -34.78 4.45 -14.29
C GLU A 6 -33.80 4.06 -13.18
N ILE A 7 -32.58 3.66 -13.56
CA ILE A 7 -31.51 3.31 -12.62
C ILE A 7 -30.98 4.60 -11.97
N GLU A 8 -30.78 5.67 -12.75
CA GLU A 8 -30.38 6.97 -12.22
C GLU A 8 -31.44 7.57 -11.30
N GLU A 9 -32.73 7.45 -11.63
CA GLU A 9 -33.82 7.97 -10.79
C GLU A 9 -33.93 7.22 -9.46
N SER A 10 -33.72 5.89 -9.48
CA SER A 10 -33.68 5.06 -8.27
C SER A 10 -32.47 5.37 -7.39
N ILE A 11 -31.30 5.62 -7.99
CA ILE A 11 -30.09 6.05 -7.26
C ILE A 11 -30.30 7.44 -6.64
N LYS A 12 -30.92 8.37 -7.38
CA LYS A 12 -31.19 9.72 -6.90
C LYS A 12 -32.17 9.72 -5.73
N HIS A 13 -33.19 8.86 -5.78
CA HIS A 13 -34.17 8.68 -4.70
C HIS A 13 -33.55 8.06 -3.43
N ILE A 14 -32.58 7.15 -3.58
CA ILE A 14 -31.84 6.56 -2.44
C ILE A 14 -30.89 7.59 -1.81
N VAL A 15 -30.26 8.43 -2.62
CA VAL A 15 -29.33 9.47 -2.14
C VAL A 15 -30.07 10.64 -1.46
N ASP A 16 -31.26 11.00 -1.94
CA ASP A 16 -32.03 12.14 -1.39
C ASP A 16 -32.80 11.77 -0.10
N SER A 17 -33.16 10.49 0.06
CA SER A 17 -33.75 9.96 1.32
C SER A 17 -32.74 9.88 2.47
N SER A 18 -31.45 9.84 2.15
CA SER A 18 -30.35 9.76 3.11
C SER A 18 -29.62 11.11 3.17
N LYS A 19 -30.12 12.03 3.99
CA LYS A 19 -29.30 13.12 4.55
C LYS A 19 -28.14 12.49 5.32
N LEU A 20 -27.06 12.18 4.61
CA LEU A 20 -25.87 11.52 5.14
C LEU A 20 -25.19 12.41 6.17
N SER A 21 -25.42 12.11 7.45
CA SER A 21 -24.68 12.68 8.56
C SER A 21 -23.20 12.32 8.42
N ALA A 22 -22.30 13.18 8.88
CA ALA A 22 -20.85 12.96 8.84
C ALA A 22 -20.45 11.60 9.46
N GLU A 23 -21.26 11.07 10.37
CA GLU A 23 -21.14 9.72 10.95
C GLU A 23 -21.30 8.57 9.94
N GLU A 24 -22.22 8.68 8.97
CA GLU A 24 -22.44 7.62 7.99
C GLU A 24 -21.32 7.58 6.95
N LYS A 25 -20.78 8.76 6.57
CA LYS A 25 -19.55 8.85 5.77
C LYS A 25 -18.35 8.28 6.52
N ALA A 26 -18.22 8.55 7.82
CA ALA A 26 -17.16 7.97 8.65
C ALA A 26 -17.30 6.45 8.76
N LYS A 27 -18.53 5.93 8.89
CA LYS A 27 -18.85 4.50 8.93
C LYS A 27 -18.60 3.80 7.58
N LEU A 28 -18.89 4.46 6.47
CA LEU A 28 -18.60 3.93 5.12
C LEU A 28 -17.10 4.00 4.80
N LEU A 29 -16.39 5.06 5.21
CA LEU A 29 -14.92 5.11 5.10
C LEU A 29 -14.29 4.01 5.95
N SER A 30 -14.79 3.75 7.16
CA SER A 30 -14.27 2.67 8.01
C SER A 30 -14.72 1.28 7.55
N ALA A 31 -15.85 1.12 6.86
CA ALA A 31 -16.24 -0.15 6.22
C ALA A 31 -15.49 -0.43 4.89
N VAL A 32 -15.04 0.62 4.18
CA VAL A 32 -14.15 0.51 3.01
C VAL A 32 -12.68 0.40 3.43
N SER A 33 -12.29 1.02 4.54
CA SER A 33 -10.99 0.88 5.20
C SER A 33 -10.92 -0.32 6.14
N GLN A 34 -11.98 -1.11 6.30
CA GLN A 34 -11.82 -2.46 6.82
C GLN A 34 -10.94 -3.15 5.77
N PRO A 35 -9.65 -3.40 6.06
CA PRO A 35 -8.84 -4.15 5.13
C PRO A 35 -9.61 -5.45 4.96
N CYS A 36 -9.96 -5.80 3.72
CA CYS A 36 -10.48 -7.12 3.45
C CYS A 36 -9.59 -8.08 4.26
N THR A 37 -10.19 -8.84 5.16
CA THR A 37 -9.49 -9.72 6.09
C THR A 37 -9.16 -11.04 5.37
N PRO A 38 -8.15 -11.06 4.47
CA PRO A 38 -7.22 -12.20 4.43
C PRO A 38 -5.83 -11.86 4.98
N LEU A 39 -5.47 -10.57 5.10
CA LEU A 39 -4.08 -10.18 5.44
C LEU A 39 -3.72 -10.36 6.93
N GLU A 40 -4.70 -10.35 7.82
CA GLU A 40 -4.45 -10.44 9.28
C GLU A 40 -4.06 -11.84 9.75
N ASN A 41 -4.44 -12.90 9.00
CA ASN A 41 -4.14 -14.27 9.40
C ASN A 41 -2.87 -14.84 8.75
N ASP A 42 -2.44 -14.28 7.61
CA ASP A 42 -1.30 -14.81 6.87
C ASP A 42 0.03 -14.20 7.31
N LYS A 43 0.52 -14.61 8.49
CA LYS A 43 1.91 -14.35 8.90
C LYS A 43 2.92 -14.77 7.81
N TRP A 44 2.52 -15.72 6.95
CA TRP A 44 3.30 -16.16 5.81
C TRP A 44 3.42 -15.08 4.72
N ILE A 45 2.33 -14.37 4.37
CA ILE A 45 2.40 -13.28 3.38
C ILE A 45 3.26 -12.14 3.90
N TYR A 46 3.10 -11.79 5.18
CA TYR A 46 3.95 -10.78 5.82
C TYR A 46 5.44 -11.16 5.75
N ARG A 47 5.77 -12.42 6.08
CA ARG A 47 7.16 -12.92 6.03
C ARG A 47 7.72 -12.93 4.61
N ILE A 48 6.92 -13.26 3.60
CA ILE A 48 7.37 -13.23 2.19
C ILE A 48 7.62 -11.81 1.74
N VAL A 49 6.70 -10.88 2.01
CA VAL A 49 6.84 -9.48 1.59
C VAL A 49 8.08 -8.86 2.24
N VAL A 50 8.24 -8.99 3.56
CA VAL A 50 9.43 -8.51 4.27
C VAL A 50 10.69 -9.21 3.77
N GLY A 51 10.62 -10.53 3.52
CA GLY A 51 11.74 -11.32 3.01
C GLY A 51 12.20 -10.87 1.63
N VAL A 52 11.28 -10.66 0.69
CA VAL A 52 11.58 -10.22 -0.68
C VAL A 52 12.05 -8.77 -0.71
N LEU A 53 11.41 -7.87 0.05
CA LEU A 53 11.85 -6.47 0.16
C LEU A 53 13.24 -6.35 0.80
N GLY A 54 13.49 -7.11 1.87
CA GLY A 54 14.80 -7.17 2.51
C GLY A 54 15.87 -7.78 1.59
N PHE A 55 15.53 -8.84 0.86
CA PHE A 55 16.43 -9.43 -0.12
C PHE A 55 16.75 -8.47 -1.26
N ALA A 56 15.75 -7.76 -1.80
CA ALA A 56 15.96 -6.73 -2.82
C ALA A 56 16.91 -5.64 -2.32
N LEU A 57 16.74 -5.17 -1.08
CA LEU A 57 17.66 -4.20 -0.47
C LEU A 57 19.09 -4.73 -0.42
N ILE A 58 19.30 -5.94 0.11
CA ILE A 58 20.63 -6.57 0.19
C ILE A 58 21.22 -6.74 -1.21
N ALA A 59 20.43 -7.20 -2.18
CA ALA A 59 20.86 -7.36 -3.57
C ALA A 59 21.29 -6.04 -4.21
N THR A 60 20.57 -4.94 -3.96
CA THR A 60 20.96 -3.61 -4.46
C THR A 60 22.28 -3.12 -3.85
N VAL A 61 22.49 -3.35 -2.54
CA VAL A 61 23.74 -2.98 -1.86
C VAL A 61 24.92 -3.81 -2.38
N ILE A 62 24.75 -5.13 -2.50
CA ILE A 62 25.78 -6.01 -3.05
C ILE A 62 26.08 -5.63 -4.50
N GLY A 63 25.06 -5.42 -5.32
CA GLY A 63 25.21 -5.00 -6.71
C GLY A 63 25.96 -3.68 -6.85
N ALA A 64 25.68 -2.71 -5.98
CA ALA A 64 26.39 -1.43 -5.98
C ALA A 64 27.86 -1.58 -5.61
N ILE A 65 28.16 -2.37 -4.57
CA ILE A 65 29.53 -2.61 -4.11
C ILE A 65 30.33 -3.40 -5.13
N THR A 66 29.78 -4.53 -5.63
CA THR A 66 30.45 -5.35 -6.64
C THR A 66 30.62 -4.59 -7.94
N GLY A 67 29.62 -3.81 -8.37
CA GLY A 67 29.71 -2.94 -9.53
C GLY A 67 30.86 -1.94 -9.39
N TYR A 68 30.94 -1.23 -8.28
CA TYR A 68 32.00 -0.26 -8.00
C TYR A 68 33.41 -0.87 -7.94
N LEU A 69 33.53 -2.12 -7.47
CA LEU A 69 34.83 -2.81 -7.35
C LEU A 69 35.29 -3.49 -8.65
N THR A 70 34.37 -3.84 -9.56
CA THR A 70 34.66 -4.65 -10.76
C THR A 70 34.57 -3.87 -12.04
N ALA A 71 33.62 -2.94 -12.15
CA ALA A 71 33.67 -1.91 -13.18
C ALA A 71 34.66 -0.85 -12.70
N GLN A 72 35.40 -0.25 -13.64
CA GLN A 72 36.06 1.04 -13.43
C GLN A 72 35.08 2.02 -12.76
N PRO A 73 35.50 3.09 -12.06
CA PRO A 73 34.64 3.98 -11.28
C PRO A 73 33.56 4.69 -12.12
N GLU A 74 32.56 3.91 -12.54
CA GLU A 74 31.35 4.31 -13.19
C GLU A 74 30.34 4.63 -12.09
N PRO A 75 29.52 5.67 -12.28
CA PRO A 75 28.47 5.99 -11.34
C PRO A 75 27.53 4.78 -11.16
N ILE A 76 27.15 4.54 -9.91
CA ILE A 76 26.15 3.52 -9.59
C ILE A 76 24.85 3.89 -10.33
N PRO A 77 24.20 2.96 -11.05
CA PRO A 77 23.00 3.27 -11.81
C PRO A 77 21.87 3.82 -10.93
N ASP A 78 21.22 4.90 -11.36
CA ASP A 78 20.11 5.53 -10.63
C ASP A 78 18.98 4.55 -10.33
N VAL A 79 18.73 3.60 -11.22
CA VAL A 79 17.72 2.53 -11.04
C VAL A 79 18.03 1.69 -9.80
N LEU A 80 19.30 1.40 -9.53
CA LEU A 80 19.72 0.61 -8.38
C LEU A 80 19.44 1.35 -7.07
N ILE A 81 19.69 2.67 -7.05
CA ILE A 81 19.40 3.56 -5.93
C ILE A 81 17.89 3.70 -5.73
N ALA A 82 17.12 3.81 -6.82
CA ALA A 82 15.67 3.89 -6.79
C ALA A 82 15.05 2.62 -6.17
N ILE A 83 15.53 1.43 -6.55
CA ILE A 83 15.03 0.16 -5.98
C ILE A 83 15.38 0.06 -4.48
N GLY A 84 16.62 0.42 -4.10
CA GLY A 84 17.04 0.40 -2.71
C GLY A 84 16.20 1.33 -1.84
N SER A 85 16.01 2.58 -2.27
CA SER A 85 15.21 3.58 -1.55
C SER A 85 13.73 3.20 -1.46
N ALA A 86 13.15 2.69 -2.54
CA ALA A 86 11.77 2.19 -2.54
C ALA A 86 11.60 1.01 -1.57
N SER A 87 12.56 0.08 -1.53
CA SER A 87 12.53 -1.07 -0.62
C SER A 87 12.60 -0.63 0.85
N VAL A 88 13.47 0.32 1.19
CA VAL A 88 13.55 0.89 2.55
C VAL A 88 12.26 1.63 2.92
N GLY A 89 11.71 2.42 2.00
CA GLY A 89 10.44 3.14 2.22
C GLY A 89 9.27 2.19 2.46
N ALA A 90 9.17 1.11 1.68
CA ALA A 90 8.15 0.09 1.86
C ALA A 90 8.30 -0.65 3.20
N LEU A 91 9.52 -1.01 3.61
CA LEU A 91 9.78 -1.62 4.92
C LEU A 91 9.45 -0.65 6.07
N ALA A 92 9.82 0.62 5.96
CA ALA A 92 9.47 1.64 6.94
C ALA A 92 7.96 1.82 7.04
N GLY A 93 7.24 1.83 5.92
CA GLY A 93 5.77 1.91 5.91
C GLY A 93 5.10 0.68 6.52
N LEU A 94 5.62 -0.52 6.27
CA LEU A 94 5.08 -1.78 6.79
C LEU A 94 5.35 -1.97 8.29
N LEU A 95 6.50 -1.49 8.77
CA LEU A 95 6.93 -1.60 10.17
C LEU A 95 6.57 -0.37 11.01
N ALA A 96 5.99 0.66 10.40
CA ALA A 96 5.54 1.84 11.14
C ALA A 96 4.50 1.41 12.18
N PRO A 97 4.66 1.80 13.45
CA PRO A 97 3.66 1.50 14.46
C PRO A 97 2.34 2.15 14.04
N SER A 98 1.24 1.40 14.13
CA SER A 98 -0.08 1.99 13.99
C SER A 98 -0.22 3.08 15.06
N PRO A 99 -0.70 4.28 14.70
CA PRO A 99 -0.85 5.36 15.65
C PRO A 99 -1.76 4.87 16.78
N ASN A 100 -1.16 4.69 17.96
CA ASN A 100 -1.89 4.41 19.18
C ASN A 100 -2.72 5.66 19.45
N SER A 101 -4.01 5.60 19.17
CA SER A 101 -4.98 6.64 19.55
C SER A 101 -5.03 6.66 21.08
N GLY A 102 -4.11 7.43 21.66
CA GLY A 102 -4.19 7.84 23.05
C GLY A 102 -5.38 8.78 23.18
N GLN A 103 -6.41 8.28 23.87
CA GLN A 103 -7.70 8.86 24.26
C GLN A 103 -8.89 8.46 23.40
#